data_AF-A0A1H3F385-F1
#
_entry.id   AF-A0A1H3F385-F1
#
_cell.length_a   1.000
_cell.length_b   1.000
_cell.length_c   1.000
_cell.angle_alpha   90.00
_cell.angle_beta   90.00
_cell.angle_gamma   90.00
#
_symmetry.space_group_name_H-M   'P 1'
#
loop_
_entity.id
_entity.type
_entity.pdbx_description
1 polymer ?
#
loop_
_entity_poly.entity_id
_entity_poly.type
_entity_poly.pdbx_seq_one_letter_code
_entity_poly.pdbx_strand_id
1 'polypeptide(L)'
;MFKGNKTITVILAASVTVSALCACNIGSSAGDPSLPTTESLDTSMTTSEMSETTSETTEITQTTPDGTYETAIDSTGIDTGFVRTMNDVTPEMMTADFWIDEDDNKLLMTDEEIAAFNYENRVHVKVNDDIYFPYFDEFEDTLDGDLLRAFLKSNADSTPKDPSKYYLYGSPTTRAYWNNLIDLSNIDGVPDEITVRYGFTTKRMTLRMYPTEDRVFNNSYDQLFDYILYSECMPYMPCYVLHESSDGQYYYVVFDSYAAWVRADAVALCSDKEDWLNRQNPAHWLTVTAREIRLGDDPYSYFTSDLVLPMGTKMELIPADEAPSIVSERTTYGDYVVKVPTRGSDGYVVDEYVLIPVSDDVTVGYLPYTPANIVRQAMKLQGDRYGWGGDLRANDCTGITREIYRCFGVLMPRVGQSNVTGIYKEDVAGIDLDTKLAIISALEPGSLISFPGHMTIYLGTVDGVPYVISAVGTFVEPAGGSTEVLHPRSVVISSLYVRKADLTPWLNTVTTVLTVTPV
;
A
#
# COMPACT_ATOMS: atom_id res chain seq x y z
N MET A 1 -22.54 58.09 27.95
CA MET A 1 -21.33 58.24 27.12
C MET A 1 -20.15 57.72 27.93
N PHE A 2 -19.75 56.45 27.75
CA PHE A 2 -18.61 56.01 26.90
C PHE A 2 -17.28 56.50 27.49
N LYS A 3 -16.28 55.68 27.87
CA LYS A 3 -15.90 54.29 27.55
C LYS A 3 -15.12 53.71 28.75
N GLY A 4 -15.40 52.45 29.10
CA GLY A 4 -14.54 51.65 29.98
C GLY A 4 -13.48 50.93 29.16
N ASN A 5 -12.23 50.98 29.62
CA ASN A 5 -11.10 50.23 29.10
C ASN A 5 -11.33 48.73 29.32
N LYS A 6 -11.36 47.95 28.24
CA LYS A 6 -11.07 46.52 28.27
C LYS A 6 -9.83 46.26 27.41
N THR A 7 -8.76 45.89 28.08
CA THR A 7 -7.55 45.32 27.51
C THR A 7 -7.92 44.02 26.82
N ILE A 8 -7.80 43.96 25.49
CA ILE A 8 -7.88 42.73 24.72
C ILE A 8 -6.44 42.26 24.53
N THR A 9 -6.05 41.24 25.30
CA THR A 9 -4.86 40.45 25.02
C THR A 9 -5.23 39.50 23.88
N VAL A 10 -4.80 39.82 22.66
CA VAL A 10 -4.86 38.88 21.53
C VAL A 10 -3.74 37.87 21.71
N ILE A 11 -4.07 36.69 22.24
CA ILE A 11 -3.18 35.53 22.19
C ILE A 11 -3.35 34.94 20.79
N LEU A 12 -2.42 35.26 19.88
CA LEU A 12 -2.26 34.55 18.63
C LEU A 12 -1.60 33.20 18.95
N ALA A 13 -2.42 32.18 19.19
CA ALA A 13 -1.96 30.79 19.20
C ALA A 13 -1.98 30.27 17.76
N ALA A 14 -0.87 30.47 17.04
CA ALA A 14 -0.63 29.78 15.78
C ALA A 14 -0.20 28.34 16.10
N SER A 15 -1.16 27.43 16.21
CA SER A 15 -0.92 25.99 16.17
C SER A 15 -0.92 25.54 14.72
N VAL A 16 0.23 25.65 14.06
CA VAL A 16 0.49 24.91 12.82
C VAL A 16 0.73 23.45 13.23
N THR A 17 -0.33 22.65 13.21
CA THR A 17 -0.25 21.20 13.23
C THR A 17 0.13 20.75 11.83
N VAL A 18 1.40 20.33 11.64
CA VAL A 18 1.77 19.52 10.48
C VAL A 18 0.99 18.21 10.61
N SER A 19 -0.05 18.07 9.80
CA SER A 19 -0.95 16.91 9.80
C SER A 19 -1.34 16.62 8.36
N ALA A 20 -0.43 16.00 7.62
CA ALA A 20 -0.71 15.55 6.26
C ALA A 20 0.29 14.48 5.74
N LEU A 21 0.91 13.67 6.60
CA LEU A 21 2.04 12.83 6.16
C LEU A 21 1.75 11.33 6.07
N CYS A 22 0.58 10.86 6.53
CA CYS A 22 0.01 9.57 6.15
C CYS A 22 -1.49 9.57 6.48
N ALA A 23 -2.32 8.97 5.61
CA ALA A 23 -3.78 9.09 5.62
C ALA A 23 -4.48 8.48 6.85
N CYS A 24 -3.76 7.79 7.72
CA CYS A 24 -4.32 7.05 8.84
C CYS A 24 -3.71 7.53 10.18
N ASN A 25 -3.87 8.83 10.54
CA ASN A 25 -3.33 9.36 11.80
C ASN A 25 -4.08 8.77 13.03
N ILE A 26 -3.54 7.69 13.62
CA ILE A 26 -4.04 7.12 14.87
C ILE A 26 -3.51 8.00 16.00
N GLY A 27 -4.38 8.83 16.58
CA GLY A 27 -4.06 9.58 17.79
C GLY A 27 -3.65 8.62 18.92
N SER A 28 -2.47 8.83 19.49
CA SER A 28 -1.95 8.02 20.59
C SER A 28 -2.79 8.23 21.85
N SER A 29 -3.63 7.24 22.22
CA SER A 29 -4.11 7.11 23.60
C SER A 29 -3.04 6.36 24.40
N ALA A 30 -2.40 7.05 25.34
CA ALA A 30 -1.50 6.43 26.31
C ALA A 30 -2.30 5.46 27.19
N GLY A 31 -2.19 4.16 26.92
CA GLY A 31 -2.67 3.07 27.77
C GLY A 31 -1.47 2.29 28.30
N ASP A 32 -1.35 2.24 29.62
CA ASP A 32 -0.34 1.51 30.39
C ASP A 32 -0.47 -0.01 30.19
N PRO A 33 0.57 -0.74 29.74
CA PRO A 33 0.56 -2.19 29.74
C PRO A 33 1.47 -2.71 30.86
N SER A 34 0.87 -3.09 31.99
CA SER A 34 1.50 -4.02 32.92
C SER A 34 0.95 -5.42 32.68
N LEU A 35 1.79 -6.33 32.15
CA LEU A 35 1.52 -7.77 32.08
C LEU A 35 2.85 -8.56 32.22
N PRO A 36 2.80 -9.86 32.61
CA PRO A 36 3.69 -10.43 33.62
C PRO A 36 4.98 -11.02 33.07
N THR A 37 5.99 -11.07 33.95
CA THR A 37 7.29 -11.72 33.80
C THR A 37 7.20 -13.19 33.41
N THR A 38 7.87 -13.57 32.32
CA THR A 38 8.13 -14.94 31.91
C THR A 38 9.46 -15.44 32.51
N GLU A 39 9.40 -16.60 33.16
CA GLU A 39 10.54 -17.36 33.64
C GLU A 39 11.31 -17.99 32.47
N SER A 40 12.64 -18.01 32.62
CA SER A 40 13.61 -18.58 31.69
C SER A 40 13.51 -20.10 31.59
N LEU A 41 13.44 -20.63 30.35
CA LEU A 41 13.65 -22.05 30.07
C LEU A 41 15.05 -22.26 29.48
N ASP A 42 15.76 -23.15 30.16
CA ASP A 42 17.16 -23.53 30.02
C ASP A 42 17.33 -24.50 28.82
N THR A 43 18.23 -24.19 27.89
CA THR A 43 18.57 -25.05 26.75
C THR A 43 19.78 -25.92 27.08
N SER A 44 19.58 -27.23 27.23
CA SER A 44 20.68 -28.20 27.20
C SER A 44 20.69 -28.95 25.88
N MET A 45 21.82 -28.86 25.18
CA MET A 45 22.15 -29.66 23.99
C MET A 45 22.67 -31.03 24.43
N THR A 46 22.16 -32.10 23.81
CA THR A 46 22.75 -33.43 23.88
C THR A 46 22.97 -33.98 22.47
N THR A 47 24.24 -34.19 22.17
CA THR A 47 24.78 -34.95 21.03
C THR A 47 24.37 -36.41 21.12
N SER A 48 23.94 -37.02 20.01
CA SER A 48 23.76 -38.48 19.91
C SER A 48 24.78 -39.07 18.92
N GLU A 49 25.45 -40.13 19.38
CA GLU A 49 26.43 -40.93 18.65
C GLU A 49 25.74 -41.94 17.72
N MET A 50 26.38 -42.21 16.58
CA MET A 50 26.04 -43.27 15.63
C MET A 50 26.37 -44.65 16.22
N SER A 51 25.41 -45.58 16.12
CA SER A 51 25.58 -46.99 16.45
C SER A 51 24.96 -47.83 15.33
N GLU A 52 25.82 -48.53 14.58
CA GLU A 52 25.44 -49.55 13.60
C GLU A 52 24.59 -50.64 14.25
N THR A 53 23.53 -51.10 13.58
CA THR A 53 22.93 -52.41 13.88
C THR A 53 22.37 -53.06 12.63
N THR A 54 22.54 -54.37 12.64
CA THR A 54 22.45 -55.37 11.57
C THR A 54 21.05 -55.61 11.02
N SER A 55 21.01 -56.03 9.75
CA SER A 55 19.84 -56.42 8.97
C SER A 55 19.11 -57.64 9.54
N GLU A 56 17.83 -57.50 9.87
CA GLU A 56 16.87 -58.60 9.93
C GLU A 56 15.69 -58.29 9.01
N THR A 57 15.54 -59.15 8.00
CA THR A 57 14.50 -59.11 6.98
C THR A 57 13.16 -59.47 7.62
N THR A 58 12.29 -58.49 7.81
CA THR A 58 10.89 -58.72 8.20
C THR A 58 10.01 -58.54 6.96
N GLU A 59 9.31 -59.59 6.54
CA GLU A 59 8.31 -59.55 5.47
C GLU A 59 7.22 -58.53 5.82
N ILE A 60 7.20 -57.39 5.12
CA ILE A 60 6.10 -56.44 5.19
C ILE A 60 5.01 -56.96 4.26
N THR A 61 3.92 -57.44 4.86
CA THR A 61 2.68 -57.76 4.15
C THR A 61 2.11 -56.44 3.64
N GLN A 62 2.28 -56.14 2.34
CA GLN A 62 1.62 -55.01 1.69
C GLN A 62 0.11 -55.31 1.59
N THR A 63 -0.66 -54.80 2.54
CA THR A 63 -2.07 -54.50 2.31
C THR A 63 -2.13 -53.15 1.62
N THR A 64 -2.21 -53.14 0.29
CA THR A 64 -2.61 -51.96 -0.49
C THR A 64 -4.04 -51.58 -0.10
N PRO A 65 -4.29 -50.38 0.44
CA PRO A 65 -5.64 -49.87 0.56
C PRO A 65 -6.15 -49.62 -0.86
N ASP A 66 -7.10 -50.45 -1.29
CA ASP A 66 -7.88 -50.24 -2.50
C ASP A 66 -8.88 -49.11 -2.21
N GLY A 67 -8.35 -47.89 -2.12
CA GLY A 67 -9.11 -46.67 -1.88
C GLY A 67 -8.83 -45.73 -3.02
N THR A 68 -9.81 -45.55 -3.92
CA THR A 68 -9.90 -44.31 -4.68
C THR A 68 -10.01 -43.18 -3.66
N TYR A 69 -8.91 -42.48 -3.43
CA TYR A 69 -8.95 -41.23 -2.67
C TYR A 69 -9.88 -40.30 -3.44
N GLU A 70 -10.96 -39.84 -2.81
CA GLU A 70 -11.68 -38.68 -3.33
C GLU A 70 -10.62 -37.59 -3.54
N THR A 71 -10.44 -37.19 -4.79
CA THR A 71 -9.64 -36.02 -5.12
C THR A 71 -10.06 -34.92 -4.16
N ALA A 72 -9.12 -34.39 -3.37
CA ALA A 72 -9.32 -33.21 -2.57
C ALA A 72 -9.58 -32.04 -3.53
N ILE A 73 -10.81 -31.97 -4.01
CA ILE A 73 -11.32 -30.96 -4.91
C ILE A 73 -12.58 -30.47 -4.21
N ASP A 74 -12.57 -29.16 -3.94
CA ASP A 74 -13.73 -28.37 -3.55
C ASP A 74 -14.12 -28.36 -2.07
N SER A 75 -13.18 -28.00 -1.18
CA SER A 75 -13.58 -27.17 -0.04
C SER A 75 -13.27 -25.71 -0.37
N THR A 76 -14.18 -25.07 -1.09
CA THR A 76 -14.31 -23.59 -1.08
C THR A 76 -14.56 -23.03 0.33
N GLY A 77 -14.83 -23.90 1.31
CA GLY A 77 -15.01 -23.55 2.71
C GLY A 77 -13.71 -23.38 3.48
N ILE A 78 -13.63 -22.27 4.23
CA ILE A 78 -12.63 -22.05 5.27
C ILE A 78 -12.84 -23.05 6.42
N ASP A 79 -11.83 -23.86 6.75
CA ASP A 79 -11.87 -24.78 7.89
C ASP A 79 -11.71 -23.99 9.21
N THR A 80 -12.82 -23.84 9.93
CA THR A 80 -12.88 -23.13 11.22
C THR A 80 -12.18 -23.86 12.37
N GLY A 81 -11.77 -25.12 12.17
CA GLY A 81 -10.85 -25.80 13.08
C GLY A 81 -9.45 -25.19 13.08
N PHE A 82 -9.05 -24.54 11.98
CA PHE A 82 -7.72 -23.95 11.81
C PHE A 82 -7.74 -22.43 11.59
N VAL A 83 -8.87 -21.86 11.17
CA VAL A 83 -9.02 -20.42 10.89
C VAL A 83 -10.01 -19.79 11.85
N ARG A 84 -9.59 -18.71 12.52
CA ARG A 84 -10.48 -17.89 13.35
C ARG A 84 -11.10 -16.77 12.52
N THR A 85 -12.41 -16.57 12.67
CA THR A 85 -13.13 -15.41 12.17
C THR A 85 -13.54 -14.50 13.34
N MET A 86 -13.94 -13.26 13.05
CA MET A 86 -14.65 -12.47 14.03
C MET A 86 -16.00 -13.11 14.35
N ASN A 87 -16.52 -12.82 15.55
CA ASN A 87 -17.76 -13.42 16.06
C ASN A 87 -18.97 -13.24 15.13
N ASP A 88 -19.02 -12.17 14.36
CA ASP A 88 -20.09 -11.84 13.41
C ASP A 88 -19.72 -12.09 11.94
N VAL A 89 -18.60 -12.78 11.66
CA VAL A 89 -18.15 -13.15 10.32
C VAL A 89 -18.19 -14.67 10.17
N THR A 90 -18.94 -15.16 9.18
CA THR A 90 -19.03 -16.61 8.90
C THR A 90 -17.93 -17.06 7.92
N PRO A 91 -17.63 -18.36 7.83
CA PRO A 91 -16.66 -18.89 6.86
C PRO A 91 -17.00 -18.56 5.41
N GLU A 92 -18.28 -18.56 5.04
CA GLU A 92 -18.76 -18.29 3.69
C GLU A 92 -18.47 -16.84 3.27
N MET A 93 -18.57 -15.89 4.21
CA MET A 93 -18.21 -14.48 4.03
C MET A 93 -16.75 -14.26 3.63
N MET A 94 -15.88 -15.25 3.80
CA MET A 94 -14.46 -15.18 3.44
C MET A 94 -14.20 -15.48 1.95
N THR A 95 -15.26 -15.58 1.14
CA THR A 95 -15.18 -15.85 -0.30
C THR A 95 -15.82 -14.71 -1.08
N ALA A 96 -15.26 -14.35 -2.24
CA ALA A 96 -15.81 -13.28 -3.07
C ALA A 96 -17.24 -13.59 -3.52
N ASP A 97 -17.52 -14.84 -3.90
CA ASP A 97 -18.82 -15.30 -4.44
C ASP A 97 -19.97 -15.23 -3.42
N PHE A 98 -19.68 -15.07 -2.12
CA PHE A 98 -20.70 -14.77 -1.12
C PHE A 98 -21.27 -13.36 -1.27
N TRP A 99 -20.47 -12.41 -1.75
CA TRP A 99 -20.78 -10.98 -1.76
C TRP A 99 -21.26 -10.46 -3.11
N ILE A 100 -21.05 -11.23 -4.18
CA ILE A 100 -21.24 -10.75 -5.56
C ILE A 100 -22.16 -11.69 -6.32
N ASP A 101 -22.96 -11.13 -7.23
CA ASP A 101 -23.80 -11.89 -8.15
C ASP A 101 -23.59 -11.49 -9.63
N GLU A 102 -24.52 -11.89 -10.51
CA GLU A 102 -24.43 -11.61 -11.94
C GLU A 102 -24.61 -10.11 -12.28
N ASP A 103 -25.40 -9.37 -11.50
CA ASP A 103 -25.65 -7.94 -11.70
C ASP A 103 -24.40 -7.10 -11.37
N ASP A 104 -23.51 -7.63 -10.53
CA ASP A 104 -22.23 -7.04 -10.16
C ASP A 104 -21.14 -7.13 -11.25
N ASN A 105 -21.42 -7.78 -12.39
CA ASN A 105 -20.53 -7.78 -13.55
C ASN A 105 -20.75 -6.58 -14.49
N LYS A 106 -21.65 -5.65 -14.14
CA LYS A 106 -21.85 -4.41 -14.91
C LYS A 106 -20.60 -3.53 -14.87
N LEU A 107 -20.27 -2.94 -16.02
CA LEU A 107 -19.18 -1.99 -16.14
C LEU A 107 -19.54 -0.69 -15.41
N LEU A 108 -18.66 -0.24 -14.51
CA LEU A 108 -18.80 1.04 -13.80
C LEU A 108 -18.31 2.20 -14.67
N MET A 109 -17.20 1.99 -15.38
CA MET A 109 -16.62 2.99 -16.28
C MET A 109 -15.94 2.31 -17.46
N THR A 110 -16.04 2.96 -18.62
CA THR A 110 -15.22 2.68 -19.81
C THR A 110 -13.79 3.18 -19.65
N ASP A 111 -12.88 2.71 -20.51
CA ASP A 111 -11.49 3.17 -20.51
C ASP A 111 -11.39 4.70 -20.74
N GLU A 112 -12.26 5.27 -21.57
CA GLU A 112 -12.30 6.72 -21.80
C GLU A 112 -12.76 7.49 -20.54
N GLU A 113 -13.76 6.99 -19.84
CA GLU A 113 -14.23 7.58 -18.58
C GLU A 113 -13.15 7.46 -17.49
N ILE A 114 -12.43 6.34 -17.41
CA ILE A 114 -11.32 6.16 -16.46
C ILE A 114 -10.20 7.15 -16.77
N ALA A 115 -9.85 7.34 -18.04
CA ALA A 115 -8.87 8.34 -18.44
C ALA A 115 -9.31 9.76 -18.05
N ALA A 116 -10.59 10.10 -18.22
CA ALA A 116 -11.15 11.38 -17.79
C ALA A 116 -11.09 11.54 -16.27
N PHE A 117 -11.50 10.52 -15.50
CA PHE A 117 -11.40 10.52 -14.04
C PHE A 117 -9.97 10.71 -13.56
N ASN A 118 -9.01 9.98 -14.14
CA ASN A 118 -7.59 10.09 -13.81
C ASN A 118 -7.07 11.51 -14.05
N TYR A 119 -7.46 12.13 -15.17
CA TYR A 119 -7.07 13.51 -15.52
C TYR A 119 -7.70 14.56 -14.57
N GLU A 120 -8.98 14.40 -14.23
CA GLU A 120 -9.69 15.32 -13.31
C GLU A 120 -9.21 15.20 -11.86
N ASN A 121 -8.75 14.02 -11.46
CA ASN A 121 -8.31 13.73 -10.09
C ASN A 121 -6.79 13.70 -9.93
N ARG A 122 -6.04 14.29 -10.89
CA ARG A 122 -4.61 14.55 -10.74
C ARG A 122 -4.34 15.35 -9.47
N VAL A 123 -3.26 15.02 -8.78
CA VAL A 123 -2.94 15.60 -7.47
C VAL A 123 -1.82 16.63 -7.61
N HIS A 124 -2.06 17.83 -7.09
CA HIS A 124 -0.99 18.76 -6.77
C HIS A 124 -0.26 18.29 -5.51
N VAL A 125 0.96 17.79 -5.67
CA VAL A 125 1.85 17.55 -4.54
C VAL A 125 2.24 18.91 -4.00
N LYS A 126 1.89 19.20 -2.74
CA LYS A 126 1.96 20.55 -2.18
C LYS A 126 2.53 20.59 -0.77
N VAL A 127 3.27 21.66 -0.47
CA VAL A 127 3.61 22.06 0.91
C VAL A 127 2.43 22.84 1.51
N ASN A 128 1.85 23.74 0.72
CA ASN A 128 0.66 24.55 1.05
C ASN A 128 -0.02 25.01 -0.24
N ASP A 129 -1.07 25.84 -0.15
CA ASP A 129 -1.86 26.24 -1.32
C ASP A 129 -1.10 27.15 -2.31
N ASP A 130 0.01 27.77 -1.89
CA ASP A 130 0.84 28.63 -2.73
C ASP A 130 2.09 27.90 -3.27
N ILE A 131 2.49 26.79 -2.64
CA ILE A 131 3.73 26.06 -2.93
C ILE A 131 3.38 24.62 -3.27
N TYR A 132 3.32 24.33 -4.56
CA TYR A 132 2.98 23.02 -5.11
C TYR A 132 3.77 22.73 -6.39
N PHE A 133 4.02 21.44 -6.64
CA PHE A 133 4.56 21.00 -7.92
C PHE A 133 3.49 21.07 -9.03
N PRO A 134 3.90 21.23 -10.30
CA PRO A 134 3.02 20.99 -11.44
C PRO A 134 2.31 19.64 -11.33
N TYR A 135 1.20 19.48 -12.04
CA TYR A 135 0.63 18.14 -12.20
C TYR A 135 1.68 17.20 -12.80
N PHE A 136 1.58 15.92 -12.46
CA PHE A 136 2.61 14.93 -12.82
C PHE A 136 2.86 14.86 -14.34
N ASP A 137 1.84 15.07 -15.17
CA ASP A 137 1.94 15.09 -16.64
C ASP A 137 2.31 16.47 -17.22
N GLU A 138 2.48 17.49 -16.37
CA GLU A 138 2.78 18.88 -16.77
C GLU A 138 4.20 19.34 -16.40
N PHE A 139 5.06 18.43 -15.90
CA PHE A 139 6.47 18.75 -15.66
C PHE A 139 7.21 19.06 -16.96
N GLU A 140 7.94 20.17 -16.95
CA GLU A 140 8.90 20.55 -17.97
C GLU A 140 10.28 19.94 -17.71
N ASP A 141 11.24 20.17 -18.62
CA ASP A 141 12.61 19.65 -18.51
C ASP A 141 13.42 20.37 -17.41
N THR A 142 12.93 21.53 -16.96
CA THR A 142 13.49 22.28 -15.83
C THR A 142 12.46 22.61 -14.77
N LEU A 143 12.94 22.83 -13.54
CA LEU A 143 12.12 23.24 -12.40
C LEU A 143 12.85 24.32 -11.59
N ASP A 144 12.10 25.30 -11.10
CA ASP A 144 12.63 26.30 -10.16
C ASP A 144 13.11 25.61 -8.87
N GLY A 145 14.39 25.80 -8.55
CA GLY A 145 15.03 25.26 -7.36
C GLY A 145 14.41 25.74 -6.06
N ASP A 146 13.82 26.94 -6.02
CA ASP A 146 13.15 27.46 -4.83
C ASP A 146 11.94 26.61 -4.44
N LEU A 147 11.26 26.01 -5.42
CA LEU A 147 10.14 25.12 -5.16
C LEU A 147 10.61 23.87 -4.41
N LEU A 148 11.64 23.17 -4.90
CA LEU A 148 12.18 22.01 -4.21
C LEU A 148 12.77 22.38 -2.84
N ARG A 149 13.50 23.50 -2.75
CA ARG A 149 14.02 23.99 -1.47
C ARG A 149 12.90 24.18 -0.44
N ALA A 150 11.72 24.65 -0.85
CA ALA A 150 10.57 24.77 0.04
C ALA A 150 10.06 23.41 0.55
N PHE A 151 10.00 22.38 -0.31
CA PHE A 151 9.65 21.02 0.11
C PHE A 151 10.66 20.44 1.11
N LEU A 152 11.95 20.55 0.82
CA LEU A 152 12.99 20.04 1.72
C LEU A 152 13.03 20.81 3.05
N LYS A 153 12.80 22.13 3.03
CA LYS A 153 12.66 22.94 4.24
C LYS A 153 11.42 22.56 5.05
N SER A 154 10.30 22.27 4.40
CA SER A 154 9.09 21.77 5.08
C SER A 154 9.36 20.45 5.80
N ASN A 155 10.16 19.55 5.22
CA ASN A 155 10.60 18.34 5.90
C ASN A 155 11.50 18.67 7.10
N ALA A 156 12.51 19.53 6.92
CA ALA A 156 13.40 19.97 8.00
C ALA A 156 12.63 20.60 9.18
N ASP A 157 11.64 21.45 8.89
CA ASP A 157 10.75 22.09 9.86
C ASP A 157 9.82 21.11 10.59
N SER A 158 9.61 19.92 10.01
CA SER A 158 8.84 18.82 10.61
C SER A 158 9.64 18.02 11.64
N THR A 159 10.92 18.35 11.87
CA THR A 159 11.73 17.75 12.94
C THR A 159 11.02 17.89 14.30
N PRO A 160 10.98 16.82 15.12
CA PRO A 160 10.43 16.89 16.47
C PRO A 160 10.96 18.05 17.32
N LYS A 161 10.04 18.78 17.94
CA LYS A 161 10.38 19.82 18.93
C LYS A 161 11.17 19.25 20.11
N ASP A 162 10.81 18.04 20.53
CA ASP A 162 11.50 17.25 21.55
C ASP A 162 11.95 15.90 20.97
N PRO A 163 13.17 15.82 20.42
CA PRO A 163 13.73 14.57 19.89
C PRO A 163 13.76 13.41 20.89
N SER A 164 13.81 13.68 22.19
CA SER A 164 13.94 12.63 23.20
C SER A 164 12.70 11.75 23.35
N LYS A 165 11.57 12.16 22.75
CA LYS A 165 10.33 11.37 22.69
C LYS A 165 10.26 10.38 21.52
N TYR A 166 11.24 10.44 20.63
CA TYR A 166 11.35 9.58 19.47
C TYR A 166 12.53 8.65 19.65
N TYR A 167 12.43 7.41 19.17
CA TYR A 167 13.36 6.34 19.47
C TYR A 167 13.92 5.74 18.20
N LEU A 168 15.25 5.66 18.13
CA LEU A 168 16.02 4.98 17.10
C LEU A 168 16.76 3.81 17.78
N TYR A 169 16.57 2.59 17.26
CA TYR A 169 17.12 1.36 17.85
C TYR A 169 16.86 1.24 19.37
N GLY A 170 15.65 1.61 19.80
CA GLY A 170 15.22 1.55 21.21
C GLY A 170 15.78 2.68 22.10
N SER A 171 16.61 3.58 21.58
CA SER A 171 17.20 4.70 22.31
C SER A 171 16.62 6.05 21.88
N PRO A 172 16.41 7.02 22.79
CA PRO A 172 15.95 8.36 22.43
C PRO A 172 16.83 9.02 21.37
N THR A 173 16.21 9.63 20.36
CA THR A 173 16.92 10.42 19.34
C THR A 173 17.43 11.73 19.93
N THR A 174 18.41 12.34 19.26
CA THR A 174 19.03 13.60 19.69
C THR A 174 18.81 14.68 18.64
N ARG A 175 18.94 15.95 19.03
CA ARG A 175 18.90 17.06 18.06
C ARG A 175 19.99 16.96 16.99
N ALA A 176 21.17 16.43 17.36
CA ALA A 176 22.25 16.20 16.41
C ALA A 176 21.86 15.16 15.34
N TYR A 177 21.17 14.09 15.72
CA TYR A 177 20.66 13.10 14.76
C TYR A 177 19.75 13.74 13.71
N TRP A 178 18.75 14.52 14.13
CA TRP A 178 17.84 15.19 13.19
C TRP A 178 18.54 16.23 12.33
N ASN A 179 19.49 17.01 12.88
CA ASN A 179 20.29 17.94 12.09
C ASN A 179 21.11 17.20 11.01
N ASN A 180 21.68 16.04 11.33
CA ASN A 180 22.41 15.24 10.34
C ASN A 180 21.48 14.78 9.20
N LEU A 181 20.21 14.42 9.48
CA LEU A 181 19.24 14.08 8.43
C LEU A 181 18.92 15.27 7.52
N ILE A 182 18.87 16.48 8.08
CA ILE A 182 18.69 17.73 7.31
C ILE A 182 19.92 17.99 6.43
N ASP A 183 21.13 17.85 6.98
CA ASP A 183 22.38 18.01 6.24
C ASP A 183 22.50 16.98 5.11
N LEU A 184 22.08 15.72 5.34
CA LEU A 184 22.00 14.69 4.31
C LEU A 184 21.03 15.03 3.19
N SER A 185 19.96 15.78 3.48
CA SER A 185 18.98 16.24 2.48
C SER A 185 19.55 17.27 1.51
N ASN A 186 20.76 17.79 1.76
CA ASN A 186 21.54 18.62 0.83
C ASN A 186 20.77 19.82 0.27
N ILE A 187 20.04 20.55 1.12
CA ILE A 187 19.16 21.66 0.72
C ILE A 187 19.96 22.76 -0.01
N ASP A 188 21.14 23.10 0.49
CA ASP A 188 22.00 24.13 -0.10
C ASP A 188 22.63 23.69 -1.45
N GLY A 189 22.61 22.38 -1.74
CA GLY A 189 23.07 21.83 -3.01
C GLY A 189 22.02 21.86 -4.12
N VAL A 190 20.78 22.28 -3.83
CA VAL A 190 19.73 22.45 -4.86
C VAL A 190 20.11 23.65 -5.75
N PRO A 191 20.31 23.47 -7.07
CA PRO A 191 20.61 24.59 -7.98
C PRO A 191 19.39 25.51 -8.14
N ASP A 192 19.58 26.73 -8.65
CA ASP A 192 18.47 27.65 -8.92
C ASP A 192 17.54 27.15 -10.03
N GLU A 193 18.08 26.42 -11.00
CA GLU A 193 17.31 25.72 -12.02
C GLU A 193 17.70 24.24 -11.99
N ILE A 194 16.74 23.38 -11.69
CA ILE A 194 16.91 21.92 -11.62
C ILE A 194 16.68 21.36 -13.02
N THR A 195 17.61 20.55 -13.53
CA THR A 195 17.33 19.68 -14.68
C THR A 195 16.54 18.47 -14.20
N VAL A 196 15.29 18.36 -14.65
CA VAL A 196 14.40 17.25 -14.29
C VAL A 196 14.91 15.97 -14.96
N ARG A 197 15.09 14.91 -14.18
CA ARG A 197 15.43 13.58 -14.69
C ARG A 197 14.23 12.66 -14.61
N TYR A 198 14.12 11.74 -15.55
CA TYR A 198 13.00 10.81 -15.66
C TYR A 198 13.44 9.41 -15.27
N GLY A 199 12.60 8.67 -14.55
CA GLY A 199 12.96 7.32 -14.13
C GLY A 199 11.76 6.42 -13.86
N PHE A 200 12.08 5.16 -13.62
CA PHE A 200 11.15 4.15 -13.14
C PHE A 200 11.69 3.50 -11.89
N THR A 201 10.81 3.18 -10.96
CA THR A 201 11.14 2.27 -9.87
C THR A 201 11.31 0.85 -10.43
N THR A 202 12.25 0.09 -9.88
CA THR A 202 12.59 -1.26 -10.37
C THR A 202 12.21 -2.35 -9.37
N LYS A 203 11.87 -1.96 -8.14
CA LYS A 203 11.48 -2.86 -7.05
C LYS A 203 10.57 -2.14 -6.06
N ARG A 204 9.81 -2.91 -5.27
CA ARG A 204 9.07 -2.37 -4.13
C ARG A 204 10.04 -1.78 -3.10
N MET A 205 9.84 -0.54 -2.71
CA MET A 205 10.71 0.17 -1.75
C MET A 205 9.94 1.21 -0.95
N THR A 206 10.30 1.38 0.31
CA THR A 206 9.78 2.43 1.19
C THR A 206 10.27 3.81 0.77
N LEU A 207 9.45 4.83 1.01
CA LEU A 207 9.76 6.23 0.80
C LEU A 207 9.73 7.00 2.10
N ARG A 208 10.66 7.95 2.23
CA ARG A 208 11.10 8.50 3.50
C ARG A 208 10.99 10.03 3.48
N MET A 209 10.73 10.61 4.65
CA MET A 209 10.78 12.06 4.82
C MET A 209 12.23 12.61 4.73
N TYR A 210 13.22 11.78 5.07
CA TYR A 210 14.64 12.10 5.04
C TYR A 210 15.40 10.97 4.32
N PRO A 211 16.58 11.23 3.73
CA PRO A 211 17.38 10.22 3.02
C PRO A 211 18.07 9.23 3.99
N THR A 212 17.28 8.36 4.63
CA THR A 212 17.76 7.32 5.55
C THR A 212 16.81 6.12 5.61
N GLU A 213 17.36 4.93 5.83
CA GLU A 213 16.61 3.70 6.18
C GLU A 213 16.41 3.55 7.71
N ASP A 214 16.95 4.46 8.52
CA ASP A 214 16.78 4.47 9.97
C ASP A 214 15.29 4.56 10.33
N ARG A 215 14.77 3.62 11.12
CA ARG A 215 13.35 3.64 11.54
C ARG A 215 13.21 4.35 12.89
N VAL A 216 12.32 5.33 12.97
CA VAL A 216 12.14 6.18 14.15
C VAL A 216 10.75 5.99 14.72
N PHE A 217 10.63 5.66 16.01
CA PHE A 217 9.35 5.32 16.63
C PHE A 217 8.96 6.26 17.77
N ASN A 218 7.67 6.27 18.14
CA ASN A 218 7.15 7.11 19.23
C ASN A 218 7.45 6.56 20.64
N ASN A 219 8.00 5.35 20.75
CA ASN A 219 8.45 4.75 22.01
C ASN A 219 9.53 3.68 21.73
N SER A 220 10.20 3.19 22.78
CA SER A 220 11.33 2.27 22.66
C SER A 220 11.00 0.84 22.21
N TYR A 221 9.72 0.46 22.20
CA TYR A 221 9.28 -0.92 21.94
C TYR A 221 8.47 -1.07 20.65
N ASP A 222 7.99 0.03 20.07
CA ASP A 222 7.29 0.04 18.80
C ASP A 222 8.26 -0.33 17.66
N GLN A 223 7.75 -1.10 16.72
CA GLN A 223 8.48 -1.61 15.56
C GLN A 223 7.63 -1.53 14.28
N LEU A 224 6.46 -0.88 14.33
CA LEU A 224 5.45 -0.96 13.27
C LEU A 224 5.05 0.41 12.71
N PHE A 225 5.10 1.47 13.53
CA PHE A 225 4.68 2.80 13.11
C PHE A 225 5.89 3.74 13.03
N ASP A 226 6.67 3.58 11.96
CA ASP A 226 7.81 4.43 11.69
C ASP A 226 7.36 5.87 11.36
N TYR A 227 7.79 6.80 12.19
CA TYR A 227 7.41 8.21 12.20
C TYR A 227 7.89 8.96 10.95
N ILE A 228 9.04 8.58 10.39
CA ILE A 228 9.60 9.27 9.20
C ILE A 228 9.34 8.51 7.90
N LEU A 229 8.54 7.44 7.96
CA LEU A 229 8.03 6.76 6.78
C LEU A 229 6.91 7.58 6.15
N TYR A 230 7.07 7.85 4.86
CA TYR A 230 6.10 8.62 4.10
C TYR A 230 5.16 7.70 3.31
N SER A 231 5.73 6.82 2.48
CA SER A 231 4.96 5.89 1.66
C SER A 231 5.85 4.73 1.17
N GLU A 232 5.50 4.16 0.02
CA GLU A 232 6.23 3.14 -0.71
C GLU A 232 6.02 3.38 -2.20
N CYS A 233 6.84 2.73 -3.01
CA CYS A 233 6.64 2.60 -4.44
C CYS A 233 6.63 1.11 -4.80
N MET A 234 5.87 0.77 -5.82
CA MET A 234 5.86 -0.55 -6.44
C MET A 234 6.88 -0.56 -7.58
N PRO A 235 7.29 -1.74 -8.09
CA PRO A 235 8.05 -1.81 -9.33
C PRO A 235 7.29 -1.10 -10.46
N TYR A 236 8.04 -0.49 -11.37
CA TYR A 236 7.59 0.09 -12.63
C TYR A 236 6.63 1.27 -12.48
N MET A 237 6.73 2.00 -11.36
CA MET A 237 6.10 3.30 -11.22
C MET A 237 6.99 4.38 -11.88
N PRO A 238 6.43 5.19 -12.79
CA PRO A 238 7.17 6.32 -13.36
C PRO A 238 7.37 7.40 -12.30
N CYS A 239 8.54 8.06 -12.31
CA CYS A 239 8.84 9.18 -11.42
C CYS A 239 9.74 10.22 -12.07
N TYR A 240 9.70 11.43 -11.52
CA TYR A 240 10.74 12.44 -11.72
C TYR A 240 11.75 12.37 -10.60
N VAL A 241 13.03 12.50 -10.92
CA VAL A 241 14.13 12.63 -9.96
C VAL A 241 14.60 14.09 -9.98
N LEU A 242 14.44 14.79 -8.85
CA LEU A 242 14.73 16.22 -8.75
C LEU A 242 16.04 16.53 -8.04
N HIS A 243 16.51 15.66 -7.15
CA HIS A 243 17.69 15.93 -6.31
C HIS A 243 18.32 14.66 -5.73
N GLU A 244 19.53 14.82 -5.22
CA GLU A 244 20.33 13.78 -4.58
C GLU A 244 20.70 14.16 -3.15
N SER A 245 20.73 13.17 -2.26
CA SER A 245 21.31 13.34 -0.93
C SER A 245 22.81 13.66 -1.04
N SER A 246 23.40 14.25 0.00
CA SER A 246 24.81 14.66 -0.05
C SER A 246 25.80 13.50 -0.20
N ASP A 247 25.38 12.26 0.09
CA ASP A 247 26.13 11.01 -0.11
C ASP A 247 25.78 10.26 -1.41
N GLY A 248 24.85 10.79 -2.21
CA GLY A 248 24.38 10.21 -3.47
C GLY A 248 23.61 8.89 -3.32
N GLN A 249 23.26 8.46 -2.11
CA GLN A 249 22.57 7.18 -1.88
C GLN A 249 21.05 7.25 -2.08
N TYR A 250 20.47 8.46 -2.11
CA TYR A 250 19.03 8.68 -2.22
C TYR A 250 18.70 9.71 -3.28
N TYR A 251 17.54 9.50 -3.91
CA TYR A 251 16.88 10.44 -4.80
C TYR A 251 15.67 11.06 -4.11
N TYR A 252 15.48 12.37 -4.28
CA TYR A 252 14.18 13.00 -4.03
C TYR A 252 13.34 12.87 -5.29
N VAL A 253 12.23 12.14 -5.19
CA VAL A 253 11.40 11.78 -6.34
C VAL A 253 9.99 12.30 -6.22
N VAL A 254 9.36 12.56 -7.37
CA VAL A 254 7.95 12.91 -7.49
C VAL A 254 7.22 11.80 -8.25
N PHE A 255 6.10 11.34 -7.69
CA PHE A 255 5.14 10.42 -8.30
C PHE A 255 3.81 11.13 -8.60
N ASP A 256 2.84 10.38 -9.11
CA ASP A 256 1.49 10.80 -9.46
C ASP A 256 0.75 11.60 -8.37
N SER A 257 1.02 11.30 -7.08
CA SER A 257 0.30 11.96 -5.98
C SER A 257 1.13 12.26 -4.73
N TYR A 258 2.46 12.14 -4.79
CA TYR A 258 3.33 12.36 -3.64
C TYR A 258 4.80 12.55 -4.06
N ALA A 259 5.60 13.14 -3.16
CA ALA A 259 7.04 13.28 -3.34
C ALA A 259 7.79 12.98 -2.04
N ALA A 260 8.89 12.25 -2.13
CA ALA A 260 9.66 11.80 -0.96
C ALA A 260 11.06 11.30 -1.37
N TRP A 261 11.89 10.98 -0.37
CA TRP A 261 13.19 10.35 -0.58
C TRP A 261 13.05 8.84 -0.80
N VAL A 262 13.81 8.29 -1.75
CA VAL A 262 13.92 6.85 -2.01
C VAL A 262 15.38 6.50 -2.26
N ARG A 263 15.79 5.26 -1.96
CA ARG A 263 17.13 4.79 -2.30
C ARG A 263 17.36 4.86 -3.81
N ALA A 264 18.52 5.37 -4.22
CA ALA A 264 18.89 5.53 -5.62
C ALA A 264 18.97 4.19 -6.38
N ASP A 265 19.23 3.08 -5.67
CA ASP A 265 19.27 1.73 -6.24
C ASP A 265 17.87 1.14 -6.54
N ALA A 266 16.80 1.81 -6.10
CA ALA A 266 15.43 1.42 -6.44
C ALA A 266 14.92 2.08 -7.72
N VAL A 267 15.66 3.06 -8.27
CA VAL A 267 15.25 3.83 -9.45
C VAL A 267 16.27 3.66 -10.58
N ALA A 268 15.76 3.36 -11.77
CA ALA A 268 16.53 3.38 -13.01
C ALA A 268 16.15 4.62 -13.84
N LEU A 269 17.15 5.37 -14.28
CA LEU A 269 16.96 6.59 -15.07
C LEU A 269 16.70 6.25 -16.54
N CYS A 270 15.74 6.94 -17.14
CA CYS A 270 15.55 6.92 -18.59
C CYS A 270 16.55 7.84 -19.26
N SER A 271 16.80 7.60 -20.55
CA SER A 271 17.71 8.42 -21.34
C SER A 271 17.18 9.84 -21.55
N ASP A 272 15.88 9.97 -21.82
CA ASP A 272 15.16 11.23 -21.97
C ASP A 272 13.66 11.07 -21.68
N LYS A 273 12.89 12.15 -21.88
CA LYS A 273 11.44 12.19 -21.69
C LYS A 273 10.69 11.29 -22.67
N GLU A 274 11.19 11.12 -23.90
CA GLU A 274 10.53 10.30 -24.93
C GLU A 274 10.61 8.81 -24.56
N ASP A 275 11.79 8.33 -24.18
CA ASP A 275 12.02 6.98 -23.62
C ASP A 275 11.09 6.73 -22.41
N TRP A 276 11.02 7.70 -21.50
CA TRP A 276 10.15 7.61 -20.32
C TRP A 276 8.65 7.57 -20.65
N LEU A 277 8.17 8.36 -21.62
CA LEU A 277 6.77 8.36 -22.05
C LEU A 277 6.38 7.08 -22.80
N ASN A 278 7.26 6.56 -23.65
CA ASN A 278 7.04 5.32 -24.39
C ASN A 278 6.87 4.13 -23.44
N ARG A 279 7.65 4.08 -22.37
CA ARG A 279 7.57 3.02 -21.33
C ARG A 279 6.28 3.05 -20.52
N GLN A 280 5.68 4.23 -20.31
CA GLN A 280 4.40 4.35 -19.61
C GLN A 280 3.21 3.88 -20.46
N ASN A 281 3.34 4.02 -21.78
CA ASN A 281 2.29 3.80 -22.76
C ASN A 281 2.69 2.73 -23.78
N PRO A 282 3.02 1.49 -23.35
CA PRO A 282 3.32 0.41 -24.28
C PRO A 282 2.07 0.06 -25.10
N ALA A 283 2.26 -0.41 -26.33
CA ALA A 283 1.15 -0.80 -27.21
C ALA A 283 0.33 -1.97 -26.65
N HIS A 284 0.99 -2.90 -25.96
CA HIS A 284 0.38 -4.01 -25.24
C HIS A 284 0.99 -4.11 -23.85
N TRP A 285 0.19 -4.46 -22.85
CA TRP A 285 0.66 -4.68 -21.50
C TRP A 285 0.00 -5.87 -20.83
N LEU A 286 0.69 -6.38 -19.82
CA LEU A 286 0.20 -7.39 -18.89
C LEU A 286 0.06 -6.72 -17.51
N THR A 287 -1.08 -6.92 -16.86
CA THR A 287 -1.33 -6.42 -15.51
C THR A 287 -1.42 -7.60 -14.55
N VAL A 288 -0.68 -7.51 -13.44
CA VAL A 288 -0.76 -8.51 -12.36
C VAL A 288 -2.08 -8.38 -11.63
N THR A 289 -2.86 -9.45 -11.57
CA THR A 289 -4.13 -9.55 -10.84
C THR A 289 -4.07 -10.58 -9.70
N ALA A 290 -2.99 -11.33 -9.59
CA ALA A 290 -2.62 -12.05 -8.38
C ALA A 290 -2.43 -11.09 -7.20
N ARG A 291 -2.44 -11.63 -5.98
CA ARG A 291 -1.95 -10.93 -4.78
C ARG A 291 -0.54 -10.38 -5.00
N GLU A 292 0.39 -11.25 -5.40
CA GLU A 292 1.71 -10.90 -5.92
C GLU A 292 2.22 -12.05 -6.79
N ILE A 293 3.08 -11.74 -7.77
CA ILE A 293 3.92 -12.72 -8.47
C ILE A 293 5.34 -12.55 -7.97
N ARG A 294 6.01 -13.66 -7.66
CA ARG A 294 7.43 -13.68 -7.30
C ARG A 294 8.21 -14.39 -8.37
N LEU A 295 9.11 -13.65 -9.02
CA LEU A 295 10.01 -14.23 -10.00
C LEU A 295 11.04 -15.12 -9.28
N GLY A 296 11.26 -16.31 -9.84
CA GLY A 296 12.33 -17.19 -9.38
C GLY A 296 13.70 -16.65 -9.74
N ASP A 297 14.74 -17.23 -9.13
CA ASP A 297 16.12 -16.89 -9.49
C ASP A 297 16.45 -17.35 -10.91
N ASP A 298 17.00 -16.42 -11.69
CA ASP A 298 17.52 -16.69 -13.02
C ASP A 298 19.06 -16.66 -12.98
N PRO A 299 19.76 -17.79 -13.23
CA PRO A 299 21.22 -17.81 -13.19
C PRO A 299 21.87 -16.95 -14.29
N TYR A 300 21.11 -16.50 -15.28
CA TYR A 300 21.55 -15.65 -16.38
C TYR A 300 21.09 -14.19 -16.24
N SER A 301 20.16 -13.89 -15.32
CA SER A 301 19.71 -12.52 -15.02
C SER A 301 19.66 -12.26 -13.52
N TYR A 302 20.66 -11.54 -13.02
CA TYR A 302 20.71 -11.12 -11.61
C TYR A 302 19.66 -10.04 -11.29
N PHE A 303 19.27 -9.24 -12.28
CA PHE A 303 18.46 -8.04 -12.06
C PHE A 303 16.98 -8.35 -11.72
N THR A 304 16.52 -9.55 -12.05
CA THR A 304 15.13 -9.98 -11.84
C THR A 304 14.98 -11.04 -10.74
N SER A 305 16.08 -11.42 -10.08
CA SER A 305 16.10 -12.39 -8.98
C SER A 305 15.30 -11.87 -7.76
N ASP A 306 14.43 -12.72 -7.23
CA ASP A 306 13.48 -12.44 -6.13
C ASP A 306 12.65 -11.16 -6.34
N LEU A 307 12.43 -10.77 -7.60
CA LEU A 307 11.60 -9.61 -7.89
C LEU A 307 10.14 -9.95 -7.60
N VAL A 308 9.53 -9.14 -6.75
CA VAL A 308 8.11 -9.23 -6.41
C VAL A 308 7.35 -8.21 -7.23
N LEU A 309 6.31 -8.68 -7.91
CA LEU A 309 5.39 -7.91 -8.73
C LEU A 309 4.02 -7.93 -8.02
N PRO A 310 3.69 -6.92 -7.22
CA PRO A 310 2.40 -6.84 -6.52
C PRO A 310 1.22 -6.67 -7.49
N MET A 311 0.01 -6.91 -6.99
CA MET A 311 -1.24 -6.57 -7.67
C MET A 311 -1.20 -5.17 -8.29
N GLY A 312 -1.67 -5.05 -9.53
CA GLY A 312 -1.69 -3.79 -10.28
C GLY A 312 -0.36 -3.42 -10.95
N THR A 313 0.68 -4.24 -10.85
CA THR A 313 1.92 -4.04 -11.62
C THR A 313 1.63 -4.16 -13.12
N LYS A 314 1.96 -3.11 -13.88
CA LYS A 314 1.84 -3.04 -15.35
C LYS A 314 3.21 -3.30 -15.99
N MET A 315 3.26 -4.22 -16.96
CA MET A 315 4.49 -4.57 -17.69
C MET A 315 4.22 -4.56 -19.19
N GLU A 316 5.21 -4.16 -20.01
CA GLU A 316 5.08 -4.21 -21.46
C GLU A 316 4.98 -5.67 -21.92
N LEU A 317 3.93 -6.00 -22.67
CA LEU A 317 3.70 -7.34 -23.21
C LEU A 317 4.16 -7.39 -24.66
N ILE A 318 4.93 -8.43 -25.00
CA ILE A 318 5.49 -8.59 -26.33
C ILE A 318 4.64 -9.59 -27.12
N PRO A 319 4.14 -9.25 -28.32
CA PRO A 319 3.42 -10.18 -29.17
C PRO A 319 4.22 -11.45 -29.47
N ALA A 320 3.56 -12.61 -29.53
CA ALA A 320 4.24 -13.91 -29.62
C ALA A 320 5.07 -14.10 -30.90
N ASP A 321 4.72 -13.40 -31.99
CA ASP A 321 5.46 -13.40 -33.26
C ASP A 321 6.66 -12.44 -33.27
N GLU A 322 6.71 -11.50 -32.33
CA GLU A 322 7.83 -10.56 -32.11
C GLU A 322 8.73 -10.98 -30.93
N ALA A 323 8.20 -11.76 -30.00
CA ALA A 323 8.89 -12.19 -28.80
C ALA A 323 10.08 -13.13 -29.12
N PRO A 324 11.18 -13.05 -28.35
CA PRO A 324 12.25 -14.04 -28.44
C PRO A 324 11.70 -15.45 -28.16
N SER A 325 12.11 -16.44 -28.96
CA SER A 325 11.69 -17.83 -28.76
C SER A 325 12.36 -18.50 -27.55
N ILE A 326 13.43 -17.88 -27.02
CA ILE A 326 14.18 -18.33 -25.85
C ILE A 326 14.53 -17.09 -24.99
N VAL A 327 14.26 -17.17 -23.70
CA VAL A 327 14.67 -16.19 -22.67
C VAL A 327 15.46 -16.95 -21.60
N SER A 328 16.70 -16.55 -21.33
CA SER A 328 17.56 -17.20 -20.32
C SER A 328 17.61 -18.73 -20.41
N GLU A 329 17.89 -19.27 -21.61
CA GLU A 329 17.93 -20.71 -21.92
C GLU A 329 16.59 -21.46 -21.74
N ARG A 330 15.46 -20.75 -21.52
CA ARG A 330 14.10 -21.30 -21.49
C ARG A 330 13.34 -20.97 -22.76
N THR A 331 12.71 -21.97 -23.38
CA THR A 331 11.72 -21.72 -24.45
C THR A 331 10.49 -21.02 -23.88
N THR A 332 9.88 -20.12 -24.65
CA THR A 332 8.73 -19.30 -24.22
C THR A 332 7.37 -20.00 -24.29
N TYR A 333 7.34 -21.33 -24.33
CA TYR A 333 6.11 -22.10 -24.43
C TYR A 333 5.31 -22.05 -23.12
N GLY A 334 4.05 -21.60 -23.20
CA GLY A 334 3.17 -21.52 -22.03
C GLY A 334 3.47 -20.32 -21.13
N ASP A 335 4.21 -19.34 -21.62
CA ASP A 335 4.54 -18.11 -20.90
C ASP A 335 4.12 -16.89 -21.73
N TYR A 336 3.66 -15.84 -21.05
CA TYR A 336 3.69 -14.48 -21.58
C TYR A 336 5.13 -13.96 -21.54
N VAL A 337 5.57 -13.30 -22.61
CA VAL A 337 6.87 -12.61 -22.63
C VAL A 337 6.64 -11.14 -22.36
N VAL A 338 7.15 -10.66 -21.24
CA VAL A 338 7.09 -9.24 -20.87
C VAL A 338 8.48 -8.62 -20.90
N LYS A 339 8.55 -7.33 -21.23
CA LYS A 339 9.78 -6.53 -21.11
C LYS A 339 9.67 -5.67 -19.87
N VAL A 340 10.68 -5.75 -19.01
CA VAL A 340 10.69 -5.03 -17.73
C VAL A 340 11.92 -4.13 -17.59
N PRO A 341 11.76 -2.91 -17.07
CA PRO A 341 12.89 -2.03 -16.82
C PRO A 341 13.64 -2.49 -15.57
N THR A 342 14.94 -2.74 -15.72
CA THR A 342 15.87 -3.00 -14.64
C THR A 342 16.91 -1.88 -14.53
N ARG A 343 17.72 -1.87 -13.48
CA ARG A 343 18.72 -0.82 -13.25
C ARG A 343 20.11 -1.33 -13.63
N GLY A 344 20.68 -0.76 -14.69
CA GLY A 344 22.07 -0.97 -15.08
C GLY A 344 23.07 -0.46 -14.04
N SER A 345 24.33 -0.87 -14.19
CA SER A 345 25.42 -0.45 -13.29
C SER A 345 25.72 1.06 -13.37
N ASP A 346 25.37 1.70 -14.47
CA ASP A 346 25.47 3.15 -14.68
C ASP A 346 24.25 3.93 -14.13
N GLY A 347 23.23 3.22 -13.62
CA GLY A 347 22.01 3.78 -13.08
C GLY A 347 20.90 4.05 -14.10
N TYR A 348 21.13 3.75 -15.37
CA TYR A 348 20.10 3.88 -16.41
C TYR A 348 19.32 2.58 -16.58
N VAL A 349 18.17 2.68 -17.24
CA VAL A 349 17.32 1.53 -17.54
C VAL A 349 18.05 0.55 -18.47
N VAL A 350 17.96 -0.73 -18.12
CA VAL A 350 18.28 -1.87 -19.00
C VAL A 350 17.03 -2.74 -19.09
N ASP A 351 16.59 -3.01 -20.31
CA ASP A 351 15.41 -3.85 -20.54
C ASP A 351 15.78 -5.33 -20.45
N GLU A 352 15.01 -6.07 -19.65
CA GLU A 352 15.10 -7.52 -19.53
C GLU A 352 13.79 -8.15 -19.99
N TYR A 353 13.88 -9.32 -20.65
CA TYR A 353 12.71 -10.13 -20.93
C TYR A 353 12.45 -11.08 -19.76
N VAL A 354 11.18 -11.17 -19.34
CA VAL A 354 10.73 -12.05 -18.27
C VAL A 354 9.60 -12.93 -18.79
N LEU A 355 9.60 -14.19 -18.35
CA LEU A 355 8.55 -15.16 -18.64
C LEU A 355 7.56 -15.21 -17.47
N ILE A 356 6.30 -14.88 -17.74
CA ILE A 356 5.20 -15.01 -16.79
C ILE A 356 4.33 -16.20 -17.23
N PRO A 357 4.25 -17.28 -16.46
CA PRO A 357 3.42 -18.44 -16.79
C PRO A 357 1.97 -18.08 -17.08
N VAL A 358 1.34 -18.72 -18.06
CA VAL A 358 -0.10 -18.54 -18.33
C VAL A 358 -1.01 -18.99 -17.20
N SER A 359 -0.48 -19.73 -16.22
CA SER A 359 -1.18 -20.14 -14.99
C SER A 359 -1.15 -19.09 -13.90
N ASP A 360 -0.29 -18.07 -14.00
CA ASP A 360 -0.32 -16.95 -13.06
C ASP A 360 -1.58 -16.11 -13.29
N ASP A 361 -2.07 -15.52 -12.21
CA ASP A 361 -3.25 -14.66 -12.24
C ASP A 361 -2.85 -13.27 -12.76
N VAL A 362 -3.04 -13.10 -14.07
CA VAL A 362 -2.72 -11.88 -14.83
C VAL A 362 -3.81 -11.62 -15.87
N THR A 363 -3.88 -10.38 -16.35
CA THR A 363 -4.71 -10.02 -17.51
C THR A 363 -3.90 -9.28 -18.55
N VAL A 364 -4.16 -9.57 -19.83
CA VAL A 364 -3.73 -8.70 -20.93
C VAL A 364 -4.58 -7.44 -20.88
N GLY A 365 -3.96 -6.26 -20.87
CA GLY A 365 -4.67 -5.01 -20.66
C GLY A 365 -5.01 -4.79 -19.18
N TYR A 366 -6.16 -4.16 -18.92
CA TYR A 366 -6.75 -4.03 -17.58
C TYR A 366 -7.90 -5.01 -17.39
N LEU A 367 -8.25 -5.30 -16.14
CA LEU A 367 -9.51 -5.96 -15.85
C LEU A 367 -10.67 -5.02 -16.18
N PRO A 368 -11.82 -5.53 -16.62
CA PRO A 368 -13.05 -4.74 -16.68
C PRO A 368 -13.36 -4.16 -15.29
N TYR A 369 -13.66 -2.86 -15.24
CA TYR A 369 -13.93 -2.17 -13.99
C TYR A 369 -15.37 -2.41 -13.53
N THR A 370 -15.57 -3.42 -12.68
CA THR A 370 -16.89 -3.90 -12.22
C THR A 370 -16.90 -4.09 -10.69
N PRO A 371 -18.05 -3.98 -10.00
CA PRO A 371 -18.17 -4.32 -8.57
C PRO A 371 -17.58 -5.69 -8.24
N ALA A 372 -17.93 -6.71 -9.04
CA ALA A 372 -17.47 -8.08 -8.87
C ALA A 372 -15.95 -8.19 -8.91
N ASN A 373 -15.29 -7.51 -9.85
CA ASN A 373 -13.83 -7.57 -9.95
C ASN A 373 -13.13 -6.81 -8.81
N ILE A 374 -13.69 -5.70 -8.31
CA ILE A 374 -13.14 -5.00 -7.14
C ILE A 374 -13.14 -5.93 -5.92
N VAL A 375 -14.27 -6.60 -5.65
CA VAL A 375 -14.39 -7.53 -4.52
C VAL A 375 -13.46 -8.74 -4.69
N ARG A 376 -13.38 -9.33 -5.89
CA ARG A 376 -12.44 -10.43 -6.17
C ARG A 376 -10.99 -10.05 -5.91
N GLN A 377 -10.57 -8.85 -6.31
CA GLN A 377 -9.21 -8.37 -6.01
C GLN A 377 -9.02 -8.14 -4.51
N ALA A 378 -9.98 -7.52 -3.83
CA ALA A 378 -9.89 -7.28 -2.39
C ALA A 378 -9.74 -8.59 -1.59
N MET A 379 -10.49 -9.64 -1.95
CA MET A 379 -10.43 -10.93 -1.27
C MET A 379 -9.08 -11.65 -1.42
N LYS A 380 -8.33 -11.42 -2.50
CA LYS A 380 -6.98 -11.99 -2.67
C LYS A 380 -5.97 -11.44 -1.65
N LEU A 381 -6.25 -10.27 -1.07
CA LEU A 381 -5.41 -9.63 -0.04
C LEU A 381 -5.80 -10.05 1.38
N GLN A 382 -6.84 -10.87 1.55
CA GLN A 382 -7.33 -11.26 2.86
C GLN A 382 -6.24 -11.95 3.70
N GLY A 383 -6.07 -11.50 4.94
CA GLY A 383 -5.04 -12.00 5.86
C GLY A 383 -3.65 -11.38 5.64
N ASP A 384 -3.47 -10.53 4.62
CA ASP A 384 -2.20 -9.84 4.42
C ASP A 384 -1.86 -8.94 5.59
N ARG A 385 -0.57 -8.84 5.89
CA ARG A 385 -0.08 -7.98 6.95
C ARG A 385 -0.44 -6.52 6.67
N TYR A 386 -0.80 -5.78 7.71
CA TYR A 386 -0.89 -4.33 7.67
C TYR A 386 0.52 -3.73 7.75
N GLY A 387 0.87 -2.89 6.77
CA GLY A 387 2.10 -2.12 6.74
C GLY A 387 1.82 -0.63 6.73
N TRP A 388 2.06 0.07 7.84
CA TRP A 388 1.96 1.53 7.91
C TRP A 388 2.77 2.15 6.77
N GLY A 389 2.18 3.00 5.94
CA GLY A 389 2.95 3.66 4.88
C GLY A 389 3.44 2.73 3.75
N GLY A 390 3.17 1.41 3.78
CA GLY A 390 3.84 0.45 2.90
C GLY A 390 4.99 -0.33 3.55
N ASP A 391 5.22 -0.13 4.86
CA ASP A 391 6.27 -0.84 5.60
C ASP A 391 6.05 -2.37 5.59
N LEU A 392 7.10 -3.12 5.92
CA LEU A 392 7.07 -4.59 5.99
C LEU A 392 6.71 -5.25 4.66
N ARG A 393 6.85 -4.52 3.54
CA ARG A 393 6.42 -4.91 2.19
C ARG A 393 4.93 -5.27 2.15
N ALA A 394 4.12 -4.51 2.88
CA ALA A 394 2.70 -4.75 3.03
C ALA A 394 1.94 -3.43 3.01
N ASN A 395 0.63 -3.49 2.74
CA ASN A 395 -0.16 -2.29 2.49
C ASN A 395 -0.85 -1.75 3.76
N ASP A 396 -1.12 -0.45 3.77
CA ASP A 396 -2.08 0.17 4.68
C ASP A 396 -3.48 0.28 4.06
N CYS A 397 -4.41 0.85 4.83
CA CYS A 397 -5.79 1.21 4.50
C CYS A 397 -5.97 1.74 3.06
N THR A 398 -5.11 2.65 2.62
CA THR A 398 -5.18 3.31 1.31
C THR A 398 -4.20 2.73 0.29
N GLY A 399 -3.19 1.98 0.73
CA GLY A 399 -2.32 1.20 -0.15
C GLY A 399 -3.10 0.10 -0.87
N ILE A 400 -3.92 -0.66 -0.14
CA ILE A 400 -4.73 -1.73 -0.74
C ILE A 400 -5.70 -1.21 -1.80
N THR A 401 -6.33 -0.05 -1.56
CA THR A 401 -7.25 0.54 -2.54
C THR A 401 -6.50 0.97 -3.79
N ARG A 402 -5.27 1.49 -3.69
CA ARG A 402 -4.47 1.81 -4.89
C ARG A 402 -4.06 0.57 -5.68
N GLU A 403 -3.62 -0.50 -5.02
CA GLU A 403 -3.26 -1.75 -5.71
C GLU A 403 -4.44 -2.35 -6.47
N ILE A 404 -5.59 -2.43 -5.81
CA ILE A 404 -6.83 -2.96 -6.41
C ILE A 404 -7.24 -2.10 -7.60
N TYR A 405 -7.30 -0.78 -7.44
CA TYR A 405 -7.80 0.11 -8.48
C TYR A 405 -6.86 0.22 -9.70
N ARG A 406 -5.56 0.00 -9.50
CA ARG A 406 -4.58 -0.11 -10.60
C ARG A 406 -4.85 -1.29 -11.55
N CYS A 407 -5.50 -2.35 -11.08
CA CYS A 407 -5.90 -3.46 -11.95
C CYS A 407 -6.88 -3.03 -13.06
N PHE A 408 -7.56 -1.92 -12.86
CA PHE A 408 -8.55 -1.35 -13.78
C PHE A 408 -8.04 -0.11 -14.53
N GLY A 409 -6.80 0.31 -14.28
CA GLY A 409 -6.26 1.56 -14.82
C GLY A 409 -6.71 2.83 -14.08
N VAL A 410 -7.41 2.70 -12.93
CA VAL A 410 -7.86 3.84 -12.12
C VAL A 410 -6.75 4.27 -11.15
N LEU A 411 -6.36 5.54 -11.22
CA LEU A 411 -5.29 6.13 -10.42
C LEU A 411 -5.86 6.81 -9.17
N MET A 412 -5.95 6.04 -8.09
CA MET A 412 -6.35 6.57 -6.79
C MET A 412 -5.18 7.33 -6.12
N PRO A 413 -5.41 8.52 -5.54
CA PRO A 413 -4.42 9.24 -4.75
C PRO A 413 -3.86 8.42 -3.57
N ARG A 414 -2.61 8.69 -3.17
CA ARG A 414 -2.01 8.09 -1.96
C ARG A 414 -2.69 8.51 -0.67
N VAL A 415 -3.07 9.78 -0.59
CA VAL A 415 -3.72 10.41 0.56
C VAL A 415 -4.94 11.18 0.05
N GLY A 416 -5.99 11.26 0.88
CA GLY A 416 -7.18 12.04 0.53
C GLY A 416 -8.05 11.38 -0.54
N GLN A 417 -8.09 10.06 -0.62
CA GLN A 417 -8.91 9.31 -1.59
C GLN A 417 -10.41 9.66 -1.53
N SER A 418 -10.94 10.08 -0.38
CA SER A 418 -12.32 10.55 -0.25
C SER A 418 -12.59 11.93 -0.90
N ASN A 419 -11.53 12.65 -1.28
CA ASN A 419 -11.64 13.98 -1.90
C ASN A 419 -11.77 13.92 -3.42
N VAL A 420 -11.66 12.75 -4.05
CA VAL A 420 -11.86 12.61 -5.50
C VAL A 420 -13.24 13.12 -5.93
N THR A 421 -13.34 13.56 -7.18
CA THR A 421 -14.49 14.27 -7.76
C THR A 421 -14.91 13.60 -9.07
N GLY A 422 -16.05 14.04 -9.63
CA GLY A 422 -16.62 13.45 -10.84
C GLY A 422 -17.25 12.06 -10.63
N ILE A 423 -17.55 11.71 -9.37
CA ILE A 423 -18.03 10.39 -8.98
C ILE A 423 -19.25 10.44 -8.07
N TYR A 424 -19.98 9.32 -7.95
CA TYR A 424 -20.96 9.14 -6.89
C TYR A 424 -20.27 9.22 -5.51
N LYS A 425 -20.70 10.20 -4.71
CA LYS A 425 -20.16 10.44 -3.37
C LYS A 425 -21.21 11.14 -2.50
N GLU A 426 -21.35 10.66 -1.27
CA GLU A 426 -22.22 11.29 -0.26
C GLU A 426 -21.45 11.59 1.02
N ASP A 427 -21.65 12.81 1.55
CA ASP A 427 -21.25 13.18 2.91
C ASP A 427 -22.33 12.71 3.87
N VAL A 428 -21.97 11.76 4.72
CA VAL A 428 -22.85 11.16 5.72
C VAL A 428 -22.44 11.51 7.16
N ALA A 429 -21.58 12.51 7.32
CA ALA A 429 -21.19 13.02 8.63
C ALA A 429 -22.42 13.61 9.35
N GLY A 430 -22.69 13.13 10.57
CA GLY A 430 -23.81 13.62 11.38
C GLY A 430 -25.22 13.21 10.89
N ILE A 431 -25.33 12.44 9.80
CA ILE A 431 -26.60 11.80 9.41
C ILE A 431 -27.02 10.78 10.47
N ASP A 432 -28.33 10.67 10.72
CA ASP A 432 -28.89 9.70 11.66
C ASP A 432 -28.62 8.24 11.21
N LEU A 433 -28.62 7.32 12.17
CA LEU A 433 -28.12 5.96 11.94
C LEU A 433 -28.97 5.17 10.92
N ASP A 434 -30.29 5.33 10.95
CA ASP A 434 -31.19 4.58 10.08
C ASP A 434 -31.03 5.05 8.63
N THR A 435 -30.99 6.36 8.41
CA THR A 435 -30.71 6.95 7.09
C THR A 435 -29.31 6.56 6.60
N LYS A 436 -28.29 6.61 7.47
CA LYS A 436 -26.92 6.22 7.13
C LYS A 436 -26.81 4.75 6.72
N LEU A 437 -27.50 3.85 7.43
CA LEU A 437 -27.57 2.43 7.08
C LEU A 437 -28.28 2.20 5.74
N ALA A 438 -29.34 2.97 5.46
CA ALA A 438 -30.04 2.89 4.18
C ALA A 438 -29.14 3.34 3.01
N ILE A 439 -28.39 4.43 3.18
CA ILE A 439 -27.40 4.89 2.19
C ILE A 439 -26.32 3.82 1.96
N ILE A 440 -25.72 3.30 3.04
CA ILE A 440 -24.66 2.29 2.94
C ILE A 440 -25.17 1.00 2.28
N SER A 441 -26.38 0.57 2.60
CA SER A 441 -26.95 -0.67 2.05
C SER A 441 -27.40 -0.54 0.59
N ALA A 442 -27.42 0.69 0.04
CA ALA A 442 -27.70 0.95 -1.36
C ALA A 442 -26.42 1.06 -2.21
N LEU A 443 -25.23 0.96 -1.59
CA LEU A 443 -23.96 0.99 -2.30
C LEU A 443 -23.74 -0.31 -3.08
N GLU A 444 -23.03 -0.19 -4.19
CA GLU A 444 -22.47 -1.35 -4.90
C GLU A 444 -21.35 -1.99 -4.08
N PRO A 445 -21.21 -3.32 -4.06
CA PRO A 445 -19.99 -3.96 -3.60
C PRO A 445 -18.74 -3.36 -4.26
N GLY A 446 -17.65 -3.21 -3.50
CA GLY A 446 -16.44 -2.51 -3.95
C GLY A 446 -16.45 -0.99 -3.75
N SER A 447 -17.58 -0.38 -3.36
CA SER A 447 -17.63 1.03 -2.96
C SER A 447 -16.72 1.32 -1.76
N LEU A 448 -16.21 2.54 -1.64
CA LEU A 448 -15.34 2.95 -0.55
C LEU A 448 -16.13 3.65 0.57
N ILE A 449 -15.82 3.31 1.81
CA ILE A 449 -16.36 3.94 3.01
C ILE A 449 -15.19 4.52 3.81
N SER A 450 -15.28 5.81 4.14
CA SER A 450 -14.21 6.56 4.80
C SER A 450 -14.67 7.22 6.09
N PHE A 451 -13.74 7.26 7.05
CA PHE A 451 -13.85 8.02 8.29
C PHE A 451 -12.46 8.46 8.73
N PRO A 452 -12.34 9.41 9.68
CA PRO A 452 -11.04 9.93 10.10
C PRO A 452 -10.08 8.81 10.52
N GLY A 453 -9.01 8.69 9.73
CA GLY A 453 -7.93 7.73 9.94
C GLY A 453 -8.12 6.34 9.33
N HIS A 454 -9.15 6.10 8.52
CA HIS A 454 -9.35 4.80 7.88
C HIS A 454 -10.13 4.87 6.55
N MET A 455 -9.86 3.89 5.68
CA MET A 455 -10.58 3.67 4.43
C MET A 455 -10.89 2.18 4.31
N THR A 456 -12.12 1.85 3.94
CA THR A 456 -12.59 0.46 3.82
C THR A 456 -13.31 0.24 2.50
N ILE A 457 -13.31 -1.00 2.03
CA ILE A 457 -14.04 -1.42 0.82
C ILE A 457 -15.31 -2.13 1.27
N TYR A 458 -16.46 -1.63 0.88
CA TYR A 458 -17.78 -2.22 1.16
C TYR A 458 -17.94 -3.54 0.42
N LEU A 459 -18.44 -4.57 1.11
CA LEU A 459 -18.70 -5.88 0.53
C LEU A 459 -20.19 -6.12 0.30
N GLY A 460 -21.03 -5.67 1.21
CA GLY A 460 -22.47 -5.92 1.17
C GLY A 460 -23.10 -5.81 2.55
N THR A 461 -24.42 -5.98 2.61
CA THR A 461 -25.20 -5.99 3.85
C THR A 461 -25.90 -7.33 4.03
N VAL A 462 -25.68 -7.97 5.18
CA VAL A 462 -26.35 -9.23 5.56
C VAL A 462 -27.17 -8.99 6.82
N ASP A 463 -28.45 -9.32 6.80
CA ASP A 463 -29.38 -9.12 7.92
C ASP A 463 -29.34 -7.70 8.53
N GLY A 464 -29.15 -6.68 7.68
CA GLY A 464 -29.05 -5.27 8.09
C GLY A 464 -27.69 -4.87 8.67
N VAL A 465 -26.69 -5.76 8.60
CA VAL A 465 -25.31 -5.49 9.03
C VAL A 465 -24.42 -5.23 7.82
N PRO A 466 -23.84 -4.03 7.66
CA PRO A 466 -22.91 -3.74 6.57
C PRO A 466 -21.50 -4.26 6.88
N TYR A 467 -20.91 -4.96 5.91
CA TYR A 467 -19.58 -5.54 5.99
C TYR A 467 -18.58 -4.86 5.05
N VAL A 468 -17.34 -4.83 5.49
CA VAL A 468 -16.23 -4.21 4.78
C VAL A 468 -14.97 -5.07 4.86
N ILE A 469 -14.08 -4.93 3.89
CA ILE A 469 -12.71 -5.43 3.94
C ILE A 469 -11.73 -4.26 4.00
N SER A 470 -10.74 -4.33 4.88
CA SER A 470 -9.71 -3.29 5.01
C SER A 470 -8.45 -3.78 5.70
N ALA A 471 -7.31 -3.17 5.36
CA ALA A 471 -6.06 -3.31 6.11
C ALA A 471 -6.14 -2.47 7.38
N VAL A 472 -6.25 -3.10 8.55
CA VAL A 472 -6.53 -2.42 9.82
C VAL A 472 -5.46 -2.68 10.88
N GLY A 473 -5.08 -1.61 11.58
CA GLY A 473 -4.17 -1.68 12.74
C GLY A 473 -4.86 -2.21 14.00
N THR A 474 -5.98 -1.59 14.39
CA THR A 474 -6.71 -1.89 15.63
C THR A 474 -8.22 -1.71 15.53
N PHE A 475 -8.96 -2.45 16.35
CA PHE A 475 -10.38 -2.22 16.65
C PHE A 475 -10.78 -2.95 17.93
N VAL A 476 -11.98 -2.69 18.43
CA VAL A 476 -12.65 -3.48 19.48
C VAL A 476 -13.82 -4.23 18.82
N GLU A 477 -13.97 -5.52 19.13
CA GLU A 477 -15.06 -6.32 18.54
C GLU A 477 -16.45 -5.77 18.84
N PRO A 478 -17.45 -6.05 17.97
CA PRO A 478 -18.84 -5.60 18.15
C PRO A 478 -19.53 -6.24 19.36
N ALA A 479 -19.00 -7.35 19.89
CA ALA A 479 -19.59 -8.11 20.98
C ALA A 479 -19.81 -7.24 22.25
N GLY A 480 -21.06 -7.24 22.74
CA GLY A 480 -21.46 -6.50 23.93
C GLY A 480 -20.63 -6.88 25.16
N GLY A 481 -19.92 -5.89 25.72
CA GLY A 481 -19.04 -6.07 26.89
C GLY A 481 -17.55 -6.19 26.55
N SER A 482 -17.17 -6.39 25.28
CA SER A 482 -15.76 -6.32 24.90
C SER A 482 -15.25 -4.88 25.00
N THR A 483 -14.11 -4.71 25.66
CA THR A 483 -13.36 -3.44 25.73
C THR A 483 -11.90 -3.64 25.34
N GLU A 484 -11.54 -4.85 24.91
CA GLU A 484 -10.18 -5.18 24.51
C GLU A 484 -9.89 -4.58 23.13
N VAL A 485 -8.83 -3.77 23.06
CA VAL A 485 -8.31 -3.29 21.79
C VAL A 485 -7.53 -4.42 21.14
N LEU A 486 -8.10 -4.99 20.09
CA LEU A 486 -7.43 -5.99 19.28
C LEU A 486 -6.44 -5.31 18.34
N HIS A 487 -5.40 -6.06 17.98
CA HIS A 487 -4.36 -5.64 17.05
C HIS A 487 -4.27 -6.60 15.86
N PRO A 488 -5.29 -6.69 14.98
CA PRO A 488 -5.26 -7.60 13.84
C PRO A 488 -4.03 -7.36 12.96
N ARG A 489 -3.67 -6.09 12.73
CA ARG A 489 -2.53 -5.66 11.91
C ARG A 489 -2.48 -6.45 10.60
N SER A 490 -3.65 -6.59 9.98
CA SER A 490 -3.88 -7.40 8.79
C SER A 490 -5.05 -6.85 7.97
N VAL A 491 -5.20 -7.35 6.74
CA VAL A 491 -6.41 -7.20 5.93
C VAL A 491 -7.47 -8.15 6.45
N VAL A 492 -8.59 -7.60 6.92
CA VAL A 492 -9.66 -8.39 7.54
C VAL A 492 -11.01 -7.96 6.99
N ILE A 493 -11.95 -8.90 6.98
CA ILE A 493 -13.38 -8.63 6.79
C ILE A 493 -13.97 -8.33 8.16
N SER A 494 -14.69 -7.22 8.32
CA SER A 494 -15.38 -6.84 9.54
C SER A 494 -16.75 -6.25 9.22
N SER A 495 -17.71 -6.34 10.16
CA SER A 495 -18.85 -5.43 10.10
C SER A 495 -18.43 -3.99 10.45
N LEU A 496 -19.24 -2.99 10.08
CA LEU A 496 -19.05 -1.62 10.58
C LEU A 496 -19.44 -1.43 12.06
N TYR A 497 -19.87 -2.50 12.75
CA TYR A 497 -20.16 -2.48 14.18
C TYR A 497 -18.95 -2.70 15.07
N VAL A 498 -17.79 -3.05 14.51
CA VAL A 498 -16.52 -2.93 15.24
C VAL A 498 -16.36 -1.50 15.76
N ARG A 499 -15.64 -1.34 16.87
CA ARG A 499 -15.57 -0.08 17.61
C ARG A 499 -14.13 0.45 17.64
N LYS A 500 -14.00 1.76 17.78
CA LYS A 500 -12.73 2.43 18.10
C LYS A 500 -12.32 2.11 19.54
N ALA A 501 -11.09 2.49 19.92
CA ALA A 501 -10.58 2.32 21.28
C ALA A 501 -11.44 3.04 22.35
N ASP A 502 -12.15 4.10 21.96
CA ASP A 502 -13.12 4.81 22.82
C ASP A 502 -14.53 4.16 22.84
N LEU A 503 -14.66 2.97 22.25
CA LEU A 503 -15.88 2.17 22.13
C LEU A 503 -16.95 2.75 21.18
N THR A 504 -16.64 3.81 20.42
CA THR A 504 -17.55 4.31 19.38
C THR A 504 -17.59 3.35 18.19
N PRO A 505 -18.76 2.88 17.72
CA PRO A 505 -18.85 2.04 16.52
C PRO A 505 -18.31 2.77 15.29
N TRP A 506 -17.63 2.05 14.39
CA TRP A 506 -17.11 2.61 13.15
C TRP A 506 -18.22 3.23 12.31
N LEU A 507 -19.38 2.57 12.23
CA LEU A 507 -20.58 3.07 11.56
C LEU A 507 -20.95 4.51 11.98
N ASN A 508 -20.86 4.82 13.28
CA ASN A 508 -21.16 6.15 13.80
C ASN A 508 -20.13 7.20 13.34
N THR A 509 -18.91 6.77 13.03
CA THR A 509 -17.81 7.64 12.61
C THR A 509 -17.68 7.81 11.10
N VAL A 510 -18.43 7.04 10.30
CA VAL A 510 -18.47 7.19 8.83
C VAL A 510 -18.84 8.61 8.47
N THR A 511 -17.98 9.25 7.68
CA THR A 511 -18.18 10.61 7.16
C THR A 511 -18.46 10.63 5.68
N THR A 512 -17.93 9.66 4.91
CA THR A 512 -18.06 9.68 3.45
C THR A 512 -18.24 8.27 2.93
N VAL A 513 -19.17 8.13 1.98
CA VAL A 513 -19.31 6.94 1.14
C VAL A 513 -19.14 7.36 -0.31
N LEU A 514 -18.50 6.51 -1.12
CA LEU A 514 -18.30 6.81 -2.54
C LEU A 514 -18.22 5.54 -3.38
N THR A 515 -18.62 5.66 -4.62
CA THR A 515 -18.42 4.65 -5.67
C THR A 515 -17.72 5.39 -6.79
N VAL A 516 -16.55 4.92 -7.24
CA VAL A 516 -15.81 5.58 -8.33
C VAL A 516 -16.54 5.26 -9.63
N THR A 517 -17.61 5.99 -9.92
CA THR A 517 -18.45 5.86 -11.10
C THR A 517 -19.03 7.24 -11.39
N PRO A 518 -19.18 7.66 -12.66
CA PRO A 518 -19.75 8.95 -13.03
C PRO A 518 -21.11 9.21 -12.37
N VAL A 519 -21.42 10.49 -12.14
CA VAL A 519 -22.70 10.97 -11.58
C VAL A 519 -23.80 11.00 -12.62
#